data_AF-A0A8S9FAI1-F1
#
_entry.id   AF-A0A8S9FAI1-F1
#
_cell.length_a   1.000
_cell.length_b   1.000
_cell.length_c   1.000
_cell.angle_alpha   90.00
_cell.angle_beta   90.00
_cell.angle_gamma   90.00
#
_symmetry.space_group_name_H-M   'P 1'
#
loop_
_entity.id
_entity.type
_entity.pdbx_description
1 polymer ?
#
loop_
_entity_poly.entity_id
_entity_poly.type
_entity_poly.pdbx_seq_one_letter_code
_entity_poly.pdbx_strand_id
1 'polypeptide(L)' 'EAMCITEMSVMMACWKQNNFNDTACAEEIRMFYDCVAKAEKERKNQNEEDALSPRGNLTSSKVNKLLRRFPQLTRYV' A
#
# COMPACT_ATOMS: atom_id res chain seq x y z
N GLU A 1 -0.75 -5.19 2.79
CA GLU A 1 -0.43 -5.11 4.22
C GLU A 1 -1.36 -4.09 4.87
N ALA A 2 -1.81 -4.31 6.10
CA ALA A 2 -2.61 -3.32 6.81
C ALA A 2 -1.67 -2.22 7.32
N MET A 3 -1.70 -1.05 6.68
CA MET A 3 -0.91 0.12 7.12
C MET A 3 -1.49 0.71 8.41
N CYS A 4 -0.64 1.35 9.22
CA CYS A 4 -1.01 2.05 10.47
C CYS A 4 -1.53 1.15 11.60
N ILE A 5 -1.19 -0.14 11.60
CA ILE A 5 -1.66 -1.09 12.62
C ILE A 5 -1.08 -0.81 14.01
N THR A 6 0.13 -0.26 14.06
CA THR A 6 0.82 0.16 15.28
C THR A 6 0.10 1.33 15.96
N GLU A 7 -0.21 2.38 15.21
CA GLU A 7 -0.90 3.58 15.68
C GLU A 7 -2.33 3.23 16.07
N MET A 8 -3.00 2.37 15.30
CA MET A 8 -4.31 1.84 15.66
C MET A 8 -4.26 1.12 17.00
N SER A 9 -3.24 0.28 17.23
CA SER A 9 -3.12 -0.47 18.50
C SER A 9 -2.92 0.45 19.72
N VAL A 10 -2.17 1.54 19.56
CA VAL A 10 -1.93 2.55 20.60
C VAL A 10 -3.19 3.36 20.90
N MET A 11 -3.91 3.80 19.86
CA MET A 11 -5.21 4.49 20.01
C MET A 11 -6.23 3.62 20.75
N MET A 12 -6.34 2.34 20.39
CA MET A 12 -7.25 1.40 21.06
C MET A 12 -6.86 1.15 22.52
N ALA A 13 -5.55 1.14 22.82
CA ALA A 13 -5.07 1.03 24.19
C ALA A 13 -5.43 2.26 25.02
N CYS A 14 -5.27 3.47 24.48
CA CYS A 14 -5.69 4.70 25.15
C CYS A 14 -7.21 4.71 25.40
N TRP A 15 -8.01 4.38 24.39
CA TRP A 15 -9.47 4.31 24.55
C TRP A 15 -9.87 3.34 25.64
N LYS A 16 -9.28 2.14 25.70
CA LYS A 16 -9.57 1.17 26.74
C LYS A 16 -9.29 1.72 28.15
N GLN A 17 -8.25 2.53 28.32
CA GLN A 17 -7.88 3.13 29.61
C GLN A 17 -8.77 4.33 29.98
N ASN A 18 -9.30 5.04 28.97
CA ASN A 18 -10.03 6.30 29.14
C ASN A 18 -11.53 6.20 28.81
N ASN A 19 -12.12 5.01 28.92
CA ASN A 19 -13.54 4.74 28.63
C ASN A 19 -13.97 5.23 27.23
N PHE A 20 -13.12 5.02 26.23
CA PHE A 20 -13.35 5.40 24.84
C PHE A 20 -13.61 6.92 24.66
N ASN A 21 -13.00 7.76 25.50
CA ASN A 21 -13.08 9.21 25.37
C ASN A 21 -12.07 9.75 24.36
N ASP A 22 -12.57 10.31 23.25
CA ASP A 22 -11.75 10.89 22.19
C ASP A 22 -10.93 12.10 22.63
N THR A 23 -11.46 12.92 23.55
CA THR A 23 -10.72 14.10 24.06
C THR A 23 -9.52 13.69 24.91
N ALA A 24 -9.62 12.57 25.63
CA ALA A 24 -8.52 12.03 26.43
C ALA A 24 -7.43 11.36 25.57
N CYS A 25 -7.81 10.87 24.38
CA CYS A 25 -6.93 10.17 23.44
C CYS A 25 -6.64 10.99 22.16
N ALA A 26 -6.77 12.31 22.24
CA ALA A 26 -6.68 13.19 21.07
C ALA A 26 -5.31 13.09 20.37
N GLU A 27 -4.24 12.83 21.13
CA GLU A 27 -2.89 12.66 20.58
C GLU A 27 -2.77 11.36 19.78
N GLU A 28 -3.20 10.23 20.35
CA GLU A 28 -3.15 8.92 19.70
C GLU A 28 -4.03 8.88 18.45
N ILE A 29 -5.22 9.50 18.52
CA ILE A 29 -6.13 9.67 17.39
C ILE A 29 -5.45 10.48 16.28
N ARG A 30 -4.79 11.60 16.62
CA ARG A 30 -4.06 12.42 15.64
C ARG A 30 -2.94 11.63 14.98
N MET A 31 -2.14 10.88 15.75
CA MET A 31 -1.07 10.05 15.19
C MET A 31 -1.60 8.98 14.22
N PHE A 32 -2.71 8.34 14.57
CA PHE A 32 -3.35 7.38 13.68
C PHE A 32 -3.78 8.02 12.36
N TYR A 33 -4.46 9.17 12.41
CA TYR A 33 -4.88 9.87 11.19
C TYR A 33 -3.71 10.42 10.37
N ASP A 34 -2.65 10.89 11.01
CA ASP A 34 -1.42 11.33 10.33
C ASP A 34 -0.79 10.16 9.57
N CYS A 35 -0.76 8.96 10.15
CA CYS A 35 -0.32 7.75 9.45
C CYS A 35 -1.23 7.42 8.27
N VAL A 36 -2.55 7.43 8.45
CA VAL A 36 -3.52 7.12 7.37
C VAL A 36 -3.37 8.11 6.20
N ALA A 37 -3.21 9.40 6.49
CA ALA A 37 -3.02 10.43 5.47
C ALA A 37 -1.72 10.19 4.68
N LYS A 38 -0.64 9.81 5.36
CA LYS A 38 0.63 9.45 4.72
C LYS A 38 0.50 8.19 3.86
N ALA A 39 -0.14 7.15 4.37
CA ALA A 39 -0.39 5.89 3.66
C ALA A 39 -1.23 6.10 2.38
N GLU A 40 -2.30 6.90 2.46
CA GLU A 40 -3.09 7.26 1.27
C GLU A 40 -2.29 8.05 0.23
N LYS A 41 -1.42 8.95 0.68
CA LYS A 41 -0.54 9.71 -0.22
C LYS A 41 0.47 8.80 -0.90
N GLU A 42 1.10 7.89 -0.16
CA GLU A 42 2.04 6.91 -0.71
C GLU A 42 1.37 5.96 -1.70
N ARG A 43 0.15 5.50 -1.42
CA ARG A 43 -0.62 4.64 -2.33
C ARG A 43 -0.97 5.35 -3.64
N LYS A 44 -1.32 6.64 -3.58
CA LYS A 44 -1.56 7.45 -4.79
C LYS A 44 -0.28 7.62 -5.61
N ASN A 45 0.83 7.96 -4.94
CA ASN A 45 2.12 8.10 -5.61
C ASN A 45 2.60 6.80 -6.24
N GLN A 46 2.44 5.65 -5.57
CA GLN A 46 2.80 4.34 -6.14
C GLN A 46 1.99 4.02 -7.40
N ASN A 47 0.69 4.30 -7.40
CA ASN A 47 -0.14 4.10 -8.59
C ASN A 47 0.32 4.98 -9.77
N GLU A 48 0.76 6.21 -9.50
CA GLU A 48 1.28 7.13 -10.53
C GLU A 48 2.68 6.71 -11.00
N GLU A 49 3.58 6.35 -10.07
CA GLU A 49 4.92 5.87 -10.39
C GLU A 49 4.90 4.55 -11.17
N ASP A 50 4.06 3.58 -10.81
CA ASP A 50 3.92 2.32 -11.54
C ASP A 50 3.34 2.53 -12.96
N ALA A 51 2.52 3.57 -13.16
CA ALA A 51 2.03 3.94 -14.48
C ALA A 51 3.12 4.58 -15.37
N LEU A 52 4.00 5.41 -14.78
CA LEU A 52 5.04 6.16 -15.48
C LEU A 52 6.34 5.35 -15.68
N SER A 53 6.73 4.55 -14.69
CA SER A 53 7.96 3.78 -14.70
C SER A 53 7.82 2.57 -13.78
N PRO A 54 7.56 1.37 -14.33
CA PRO A 54 7.46 0.15 -13.54
C PRO A 54 8.77 -0.05 -12.76
N ARG A 55 8.72 0.07 -11.42
CA ARG A 55 9.88 -0.25 -10.58
C ARG A 55 10.02 -1.78 -10.56
N GLY A 56 11.08 -2.30 -11.17
CA GLY A 56 11.40 -3.73 -11.18
C GLY A 56 11.21 -4.40 -12.54
N ASN A 57 10.58 -5.58 -12.54
CA ASN A 57 10.43 -6.41 -13.74
C ASN A 57 9.60 -5.70 -14.82
N LEU A 58 9.87 -6.04 -16.09
CA LEU A 58 9.05 -5.59 -17.22
C LEU A 58 7.57 -5.89 -16.95
N THR A 59 6.70 -4.90 -17.20
CA THR A 59 5.24 -5.12 -17.16
C THR A 59 4.85 -6.29 -18.05
N SER A 60 3.82 -7.02 -17.66
CA SER A 60 3.26 -8.14 -18.42
C SER A 60 2.93 -7.75 -19.88
N SER A 61 2.51 -6.51 -20.14
CA SER A 61 2.32 -6.00 -21.51
C SER A 61 3.62 -5.97 -22.34
N LYS A 62 4.71 -5.44 -21.76
CA LYS A 62 6.04 -5.42 -22.42
C LYS A 62 6.60 -6.84 -22.60
N VAL A 63 6.46 -7.70 -21.60
CA VAL A 63 6.87 -9.12 -21.69
C VAL A 63 6.09 -9.83 -22.79
N ASN A 64 4.76 -9.67 -22.84
CA ASN A 64 3.92 -10.29 -23.87
C ASN A 64 4.25 -9.79 -25.27
N LYS A 65 4.59 -8.50 -25.45
CA LYS A 65 5.09 -7.98 -26.73
C LYS A 65 6.39 -8.67 -27.17
N LEU A 66 7.32 -8.91 -26.22
CA LEU A 66 8.57 -9.59 -26.50
C LEU A 66 8.35 -11.07 -26.84
N LEU A 67 7.52 -11.77 -26.06
CA LEU A 67 7.17 -13.17 -26.28
C LEU A 67 6.46 -13.40 -27.62
N ARG A 68 5.63 -12.45 -28.07
CA ARG A 68 5.02 -12.51 -29.42
C ARG A 68 6.04 -12.40 -30.55
N ARG A 69 7.16 -11.70 -30.31
CA ARG A 69 8.25 -11.57 -31.28
C ARG A 69 9.11 -12.83 -31.36
N PHE A 70 9.24 -13.54 -30.25
CA PHE A 70 10.00 -14.79 -30.11
C PHE A 70 9.12 -15.88 -29.48
N PRO A 71 8.15 -16.42 -30.22
CA PRO A 71 7.22 -17.41 -29.69
C PRO A 71 7.95 -18.71 -29.33
N GLN A 72 7.49 -19.40 -28.29
CA GLN A 72 8.00 -20.72 -27.94
C GLN A 72 7.59 -21.71 -29.03
N LEU A 73 8.59 -22.21 -29.78
CA LEU A 73 8.41 -23.29 -30.75
C LEU A 73 8.32 -24.62 -30.00
N THR A 74 7.23 -24.86 -29.26
CA THR A 74 6.88 -26.22 -28.86
C THR A 74 6.39 -26.96 -30.11
N ARG A 75 7.33 -27.49 -30.89
CA ARG A 75 7.04 -28.59 -31.81
C ARG A 75 6.60 -29.76 -30.94
N TYR A 76 5.29 -29.92 -30.77
CA TYR A 76 4.73 -31.22 -30.43
C TYR A 76 4.93 -32.10 -31.67
N VAL A 77 5.85 -33.06 -31.56
CA VAL A 77 5.95 -34.22 -32.44
C VAL A 77 4.99 -35.27 -31.93
#